data_AF-A0AAN7FNA3-F1
#
_entry.id   AF-A0AAN7FNA3-F1
#
_cell.length_a   1.000
_cell.length_b   1.000
_cell.length_c   1.000
_cell.angle_alpha   90.00
_cell.angle_beta   90.00
_cell.angle_gamma   90.00
#
_symmetry.space_group_name_H-M   'P 1'
#
loop_
_entity.id
_entity.type
_entity.pdbx_description
1 polymer ?
#
loop_
_entity_poly.entity_id
_entity_poly.type
_entity_poly.pdbx_seq_one_letter_code
_entity_poly.pdbx_strand_id
1 'polypeptide(L)'
;MNGLQLESSVGVSCIESLMSLTLMNVRVTGKLLEHLLSNCPLLERLHVFDSDDLVTLKVCGSSLRLNYLHIIRCLEFKCIEIFAPNLESLGLVGRQTEMHVNHAPCLLDVCIGGSKPVNSAICPLSSYLSQLQSLILPICIYPNEKLEFLKFQPLTNLRHLKWRVTASDRESLVYLISMVEAAPFLQKFTLEVTTLTS
;
A
#
# COMPACT_ATOMS: atom_id res chain seq x y z
N MET A 1 -7.88 -6.95 21.38
CA MET A 1 -9.26 -6.40 21.46
C MET A 1 -10.19 -7.41 20.80
N ASN A 2 -11.35 -7.69 21.38
CA ASN A 2 -12.34 -8.60 20.79
C ASN A 2 -13.03 -7.90 19.60
N GLY A 3 -12.38 -7.92 18.43
CA GLY A 3 -12.91 -7.30 17.22
C GLY A 3 -14.10 -8.07 16.64
N LEU A 4 -15.01 -7.36 15.96
CA LEU A 4 -16.10 -7.96 15.18
C LEU A 4 -15.50 -8.89 14.12
N GLN A 5 -15.97 -10.12 14.06
CA GLN A 5 -15.51 -11.13 13.11
C GLN A 5 -16.51 -11.24 11.98
N LEU A 6 -16.05 -11.07 10.75
CA LEU A 6 -16.83 -11.43 9.57
C LEU A 6 -16.67 -12.93 9.35
N GLU A 7 -17.57 -13.71 9.94
CA GLU A 7 -17.65 -15.14 9.67
C GLU A 7 -18.30 -15.40 8.32
N SER A 8 -17.64 -16.22 7.50
CA SER A 8 -18.23 -16.77 6.29
C SER A 8 -19.09 -17.98 6.65
N SER A 9 -20.37 -17.77 6.98
CA SER A 9 -21.35 -18.84 6.89
C SER A 9 -21.75 -18.99 5.42
N VAL A 10 -21.31 -20.07 4.77
CA VAL A 10 -21.89 -20.65 3.54
C VAL A 10 -22.22 -19.65 2.42
N GLY A 11 -21.37 -19.62 1.39
CA GLY A 11 -21.69 -19.07 0.06
C GLY A 11 -22.12 -17.61 0.09
N VAL A 12 -21.16 -16.69 0.01
CA VAL A 12 -21.50 -15.35 -0.45
C VAL A 12 -21.98 -15.52 -1.90
N SER A 13 -23.30 -15.61 -2.08
CA SER A 13 -23.93 -15.56 -3.40
C SER A 13 -23.30 -14.38 -4.15
N CYS A 14 -22.91 -14.58 -5.42
CA CYS A 14 -22.28 -13.54 -6.23
C CYS A 14 -22.97 -12.19 -6.01
N ILE A 15 -22.24 -11.24 -5.40
CA ILE A 15 -22.78 -9.90 -5.20
C ILE A 15 -22.49 -9.13 -6.47
N GLU A 16 -23.39 -9.25 -7.44
CA GLU A 16 -23.19 -8.75 -8.79
C GLU A 16 -23.06 -7.22 -8.85
N SER A 17 -23.57 -6.51 -7.84
CA SER A 17 -23.59 -5.04 -7.79
C SER A 17 -22.50 -4.41 -6.92
N LEU A 18 -21.69 -5.21 -6.20
CA LEU A 18 -20.71 -4.66 -5.25
C LEU A 18 -19.52 -4.03 -5.99
N MET A 19 -19.42 -2.71 -5.94
CA MET A 19 -18.35 -1.94 -6.59
C MET A 19 -17.25 -1.46 -5.62
N SER A 20 -17.61 -1.23 -4.35
CA SER A 20 -16.69 -0.70 -3.35
C SER A 20 -16.91 -1.37 -2.02
N LEU A 21 -15.84 -1.93 -1.46
CA LEU A 21 -15.82 -2.59 -0.17
C LEU A 21 -14.79 -1.91 0.74
N THR A 22 -15.25 -1.46 1.91
CA THR A 22 -14.41 -0.87 2.95
C THR A 22 -14.65 -1.61 4.27
N LEU A 23 -13.58 -2.14 4.84
CA LEU A 23 -13.58 -2.95 6.04
C LEU A 23 -12.65 -2.28 7.05
N MET A 24 -13.20 -1.73 8.14
CA MET A 24 -12.44 -0.99 9.14
C MET A 24 -12.62 -1.64 10.52
N ASN A 25 -11.50 -1.94 11.18
CA ASN A 25 -11.49 -2.50 12.55
C ASN A 25 -12.31 -3.80 12.68
N VAL A 26 -12.36 -4.58 11.60
CA VAL A 26 -13.04 -5.88 11.52
C VAL A 26 -12.01 -6.95 11.21
N ARG A 27 -12.19 -8.14 11.81
CA ARG A 27 -11.34 -9.29 11.57
C ARG A 27 -11.74 -9.97 10.27
N VAL A 28 -10.86 -9.91 9.27
CA VAL A 28 -11.04 -10.53 7.96
C VAL A 28 -9.81 -11.33 7.56
N THR A 29 -10.03 -12.46 6.89
CA THR A 29 -8.96 -13.34 6.41
C THR A 29 -8.70 -13.12 4.92
N GLY A 30 -7.50 -13.48 4.47
CA GLY A 30 -7.16 -13.48 3.04
C GLY A 30 -8.14 -14.29 2.19
N LYS A 31 -8.51 -15.49 2.67
CA LYS A 31 -9.48 -16.37 1.99
C LYS A 31 -10.83 -15.70 1.76
N LEU A 32 -11.33 -14.94 2.73
CA LEU A 32 -12.58 -14.21 2.60
C LEU A 32 -12.47 -13.12 1.52
N LEU A 33 -11.38 -12.35 1.52
CA LEU A 33 -11.15 -11.30 0.53
C LEU A 33 -10.96 -11.87 -0.88
N GLU A 34 -10.22 -12.96 -1.02
CA GLU A 34 -10.02 -13.70 -2.28
C GLU A 34 -11.34 -14.24 -2.82
N HIS A 35 -12.20 -14.76 -1.93
CA HIS A 35 -13.54 -15.19 -2.29
C HIS A 35 -14.40 -14.02 -2.80
N LEU A 36 -14.35 -12.86 -2.13
CA LEU A 36 -15.08 -11.66 -2.56
C LEU A 36 -14.56 -11.13 -3.90
N LEU A 37 -13.24 -11.07 -4.09
CA LEU A 37 -12.61 -10.68 -5.37
C LEU A 37 -13.03 -11.61 -6.50
N SER A 38 -13.23 -12.91 -6.22
CA SER A 38 -13.64 -13.89 -7.23
C SER A 38 -15.14 -13.89 -7.54
N ASN A 39 -15.99 -13.47 -6.59
CA ASN A 39 -17.46 -13.54 -6.71
C ASN A 39 -18.15 -12.17 -6.85
N CYS A 40 -17.40 -11.07 -6.81
CA CYS A 40 -17.91 -9.71 -7.02
C CYS A 40 -17.29 -9.12 -8.30
N PRO A 41 -17.86 -9.40 -9.48
CA PRO A 41 -17.25 -9.06 -10.77
C PRO A 41 -17.15 -7.55 -11.03
N LEU A 42 -17.95 -6.74 -10.33
CA LEU A 42 -17.93 -5.28 -10.44
C LEU A 42 -17.05 -4.61 -9.38
N LEU A 43 -16.34 -5.35 -8.53
CA LEU A 43 -15.56 -4.77 -7.44
C LEU A 43 -14.37 -3.98 -7.99
N GLU A 44 -14.43 -2.66 -7.81
CA GLU A 44 -13.44 -1.68 -8.25
C GLU A 44 -12.54 -1.24 -7.09
N ARG A 45 -13.10 -1.15 -5.87
CA ARG A 45 -12.39 -0.66 -4.69
C ARG A 45 -12.41 -1.65 -3.54
N LEU A 46 -11.24 -2.03 -3.06
CA LEU A 46 -11.06 -2.79 -1.82
C LEU A 46 -10.19 -1.99 -0.85
N HIS A 47 -10.75 -1.65 0.30
CA HIS A 47 -10.05 -0.99 1.39
C HIS A 47 -10.19 -1.82 2.67
N VAL A 48 -9.07 -2.21 3.26
CA VAL A 48 -9.01 -2.91 4.55
C VAL A 48 -8.13 -2.11 5.47
N PHE A 49 -8.69 -1.75 6.62
CA PHE A 49 -8.02 -0.97 7.66
C PHE A 49 -8.08 -1.71 8.98
N ASP A 50 -6.93 -1.93 9.61
CA ASP A 50 -6.83 -2.44 10.98
C ASP A 50 -7.53 -3.81 11.15
N SER A 51 -7.09 -4.80 10.37
CA SER A 51 -7.56 -6.20 10.45
C SER A 51 -6.42 -7.14 10.84
N ASP A 52 -6.51 -7.72 12.03
CA ASP A 52 -5.46 -8.56 12.60
C ASP A 52 -5.45 -10.01 12.07
N ASP A 53 -6.53 -10.47 11.44
CA ASP A 53 -6.63 -11.85 10.90
C ASP A 53 -6.16 -11.95 9.44
N LEU A 54 -5.76 -10.82 8.83
CA LEU A 54 -5.32 -10.76 7.44
C LEU A 54 -3.81 -11.01 7.36
N VAL A 55 -3.42 -12.22 6.95
CA VAL A 55 -2.01 -12.63 6.88
C VAL A 55 -1.45 -12.57 5.45
N THR A 56 -2.21 -13.06 4.47
CA THR A 56 -1.81 -13.08 3.06
C THR A 56 -2.98 -12.65 2.19
N LEU A 57 -2.69 -12.12 1.01
CA LEU A 57 -3.72 -11.79 0.03
C LEU A 57 -3.21 -12.05 -1.39
N LYS A 58 -3.97 -12.83 -2.15
CA LYS A 58 -3.75 -12.99 -3.58
C LYS A 58 -4.79 -12.22 -4.39
N VAL A 59 -4.35 -11.20 -5.11
CA VAL A 59 -5.19 -10.45 -6.06
C VAL A 59 -4.83 -10.91 -7.45
N CYS A 60 -5.54 -11.92 -7.95
CA CYS A 60 -5.29 -12.48 -9.28
C CYS A 60 -6.61 -12.71 -10.03
N GLY A 61 -6.71 -12.12 -11.22
CA GLY A 61 -7.83 -12.35 -12.12
C GLY A 61 -7.81 -11.37 -13.27
N SER A 62 -7.80 -11.86 -14.51
CA SER A 62 -7.83 -11.02 -15.71
C SER A 62 -9.11 -10.21 -15.83
N SER A 63 -10.22 -10.71 -15.27
CA SER A 63 -11.53 -10.05 -15.28
C SER A 63 -11.75 -9.09 -14.11
N LEU A 64 -10.77 -8.90 -13.22
CA LEU A 64 -10.90 -7.98 -12.08
C LEU A 64 -11.00 -6.53 -12.58
N ARG A 65 -12.06 -5.84 -12.14
CA ARG A 65 -12.22 -4.38 -12.33
C ARG A 65 -11.52 -3.55 -11.26
N LEU A 66 -10.81 -4.22 -10.36
CA LEU A 66 -10.15 -3.59 -9.22
C LEU A 66 -9.17 -2.51 -9.68
N ASN A 67 -9.49 -1.25 -9.39
CA ASN A 67 -8.67 -0.07 -9.66
C ASN A 67 -8.04 0.50 -8.38
N TYR A 68 -8.55 0.12 -7.20
CA TYR A 68 -8.07 0.61 -5.92
C TYR A 68 -7.95 -0.53 -4.92
N LEU A 69 -6.74 -0.72 -4.38
CA LEU A 69 -6.45 -1.72 -3.37
C LEU A 69 -5.63 -1.12 -2.23
N HIS A 70 -6.21 -1.00 -1.05
CA HIS A 70 -5.54 -0.45 0.12
C HIS A 70 -5.65 -1.38 1.31
N ILE A 71 -4.52 -1.88 1.81
CA ILE A 71 -4.38 -2.68 3.03
C ILE A 71 -3.53 -1.88 4.01
N ILE A 72 -4.18 -1.31 5.02
CA ILE A 72 -3.61 -0.29 5.91
C ILE A 72 -3.70 -0.79 7.35
N ARG A 73 -2.61 -0.64 8.10
CA ARG A 73 -2.50 -1.01 9.52
C ARG A 73 -2.90 -2.45 9.86
N CYS A 74 -2.81 -3.37 8.92
CA CYS A 74 -3.00 -4.80 9.20
C CYS A 74 -1.68 -5.38 9.71
N LEU A 75 -1.54 -5.54 11.03
CA LEU A 75 -0.24 -5.80 11.67
C LEU A 75 0.31 -7.21 11.40
N GLU A 76 -0.57 -8.17 11.20
CA GLU A 76 -0.23 -9.57 10.88
C GLU A 76 -0.09 -9.82 9.38
N PHE A 77 -0.29 -8.80 8.54
CA PHE A 77 -0.19 -8.92 7.09
C PHE A 77 1.27 -9.10 6.68
N LYS A 78 1.56 -10.20 5.97
CA LYS A 78 2.92 -10.64 5.63
C LYS A 78 3.21 -10.60 4.15
N CYS A 79 2.28 -11.02 3.29
CA CYS A 79 2.56 -11.20 1.87
C CYS A 79 1.37 -10.83 0.98
N ILE A 80 1.67 -10.23 -0.17
CA ILE A 80 0.70 -9.94 -1.23
C ILE A 80 1.23 -10.30 -2.62
N GLU A 81 0.38 -10.96 -3.41
CA GLU A 81 0.59 -11.19 -4.85
C GLU A 81 -0.43 -10.37 -5.64
N ILE A 82 0.04 -9.58 -6.62
CA ILE A 82 -0.80 -8.71 -7.44
C ILE A 82 -0.64 -9.04 -8.93
N PHE A 83 -1.75 -9.46 -9.53
CA PHE A 83 -2.00 -9.49 -10.96
C PHE A 83 -3.35 -8.80 -11.19
N ALA A 84 -3.31 -7.48 -11.40
CA ALA A 84 -4.47 -6.61 -11.49
C ALA A 84 -4.25 -5.58 -12.61
N PRO A 85 -4.66 -5.88 -13.86
CA PRO A 85 -4.38 -5.05 -15.02
C PRO A 85 -4.87 -3.60 -14.90
N ASN A 86 -6.02 -3.40 -14.23
CA ASN A 86 -6.69 -2.12 -14.08
C ASN A 86 -6.31 -1.38 -12.78
N LEU A 87 -5.36 -1.91 -11.99
CA LEU A 87 -5.01 -1.32 -10.70
C LEU A 87 -4.32 0.03 -10.90
N GLU A 88 -4.97 1.11 -10.44
CA GLU A 88 -4.45 2.48 -10.52
C GLU A 88 -3.86 2.95 -9.18
N SER A 89 -4.42 2.48 -8.07
CA SER A 89 -4.05 2.93 -6.72
C SER A 89 -3.76 1.75 -5.79
N LEU A 90 -2.54 1.72 -5.25
CA LEU A 90 -2.08 0.72 -4.31
C LEU A 90 -1.67 1.34 -2.97
N GLY A 91 -2.26 0.85 -1.88
CA GLY A 91 -1.93 1.22 -0.51
C GLY A 91 -1.47 0.02 0.30
N LEU A 92 -0.24 0.02 0.80
CA LEU A 92 0.32 -1.04 1.65
C LEU A 92 1.08 -0.41 2.81
N VAL A 93 0.43 -0.28 3.96
CA VAL A 93 1.02 0.37 5.14
C VAL A 93 0.90 -0.57 6.33
N GLY A 94 2.02 -1.06 6.85
CA GLY A 94 2.00 -2.05 7.90
C GLY A 94 3.37 -2.67 8.15
N ARG A 95 3.36 -3.94 8.59
CA ARG A 95 4.57 -4.75 8.85
C ARG A 95 4.84 -5.77 7.73
N GLN A 96 4.24 -5.58 6.55
CA GLN A 96 4.28 -6.54 5.46
C GLN A 96 5.69 -6.95 5.08
N THR A 97 5.96 -8.25 5.03
CA THR A 97 7.28 -8.82 4.80
C THR A 97 7.61 -8.94 3.31
N GLU A 98 6.62 -9.21 2.47
CA GLU A 98 6.81 -9.53 1.05
C GLU A 98 5.72 -8.90 0.19
N MET A 99 6.10 -8.52 -1.03
CA MET A 99 5.22 -7.89 -2.01
C MET A 99 5.67 -8.29 -3.41
N HIS A 100 4.75 -8.85 -4.18
CA HIS A 100 4.98 -9.30 -5.56
C HIS A 100 3.97 -8.66 -6.51
N VAL A 101 4.40 -7.64 -7.25
CA VAL A 101 3.56 -6.97 -8.27
C VAL A 101 3.88 -7.52 -9.65
N ASN A 102 3.27 -8.67 -9.95
CA ASN A 102 3.51 -9.41 -11.17
C ASN A 102 2.95 -8.68 -12.42
N HIS A 103 1.82 -7.99 -12.28
CA HIS A 103 1.22 -7.22 -13.38
C HIS A 103 0.28 -6.12 -12.88
N ALA A 104 0.66 -4.85 -13.05
CA ALA A 104 -0.14 -3.67 -12.75
C ALA A 104 0.22 -2.47 -13.66
N PRO A 105 0.00 -2.57 -14.99
CA PRO A 105 0.45 -1.56 -15.96
C PRO A 105 -0.24 -0.20 -15.79
N CYS A 106 -1.41 -0.15 -15.17
CA CYS A 106 -2.15 1.10 -14.91
C CYS A 106 -1.79 1.76 -13.57
N LEU A 107 -0.78 1.28 -12.84
CA LEU A 107 -0.48 1.80 -11.50
C LEU A 107 0.06 3.23 -11.57
N LEU A 108 -0.65 4.17 -10.92
CA LEU A 108 -0.30 5.60 -10.91
C LEU A 108 -0.05 6.12 -9.50
N ASP A 109 -0.84 5.65 -8.52
CA ASP A 109 -0.82 6.16 -7.15
C ASP A 109 -0.37 5.07 -6.19
N VAL A 110 0.67 5.36 -5.41
CA VAL A 110 1.19 4.42 -4.40
C VAL A 110 1.24 5.09 -3.04
N CYS A 111 0.70 4.40 -2.04
CA CYS A 111 0.86 4.73 -0.63
C CYS A 111 1.54 3.55 0.08
N ILE A 112 2.83 3.66 0.37
CA ILE A 112 3.58 2.52 0.92
C ILE A 112 4.49 2.92 2.08
N GLY A 113 4.45 2.13 3.15
CA GLY A 113 5.28 2.39 4.31
C GLY A 113 4.93 1.52 5.51
N GLY A 114 5.16 2.05 6.70
CA GLY A 114 5.05 1.33 7.97
C GLY A 114 6.40 1.19 8.66
N SER A 115 6.70 -0.01 9.16
CA SER A 115 7.89 -0.27 9.99
C SER A 115 9.12 -0.72 9.21
N LYS A 116 9.05 -0.70 7.88
CA LYS A 116 10.13 -1.15 7.02
C LYS A 116 10.91 0.02 6.45
N PRO A 117 12.23 -0.17 6.22
CA PRO A 117 13.00 0.73 5.40
C PRO A 117 12.34 0.95 4.04
N VAL A 118 12.28 2.21 3.62
CA VAL A 118 11.59 2.67 2.40
C VAL A 118 12.05 1.92 1.15
N ASN A 119 13.36 1.66 1.05
CA ASN A 119 13.95 0.94 -0.06
C ASN A 119 13.33 -0.46 -0.22
N SER A 120 13.19 -1.23 0.86
CA SER A 120 12.63 -2.58 0.86
C SER A 120 11.15 -2.58 0.46
N ALA A 121 10.44 -1.50 0.76
CA ALA A 121 9.04 -1.34 0.41
C ALA A 121 8.88 -0.96 -1.07
N ILE A 122 9.78 -0.11 -1.61
CA ILE A 122 9.69 0.40 -2.99
C ILE A 122 10.34 -0.55 -4.01
N CYS A 123 11.35 -1.35 -3.65
CA CYS A 123 12.04 -2.27 -4.57
C CYS A 123 11.10 -3.16 -5.42
N PRO A 124 10.03 -3.76 -4.85
CA PRO A 124 9.04 -4.52 -5.62
C PRO A 124 8.29 -3.72 -6.70
N LEU A 125 8.28 -2.38 -6.59
CA LEU A 125 7.64 -1.46 -7.52
C LEU A 125 8.60 -0.86 -8.55
N SER A 126 9.88 -1.25 -8.55
CA SER A 126 10.93 -0.65 -9.38
C SER A 126 10.55 -0.51 -10.87
N SER A 127 9.87 -1.50 -11.45
CA SER A 127 9.39 -1.47 -12.84
C SER A 127 8.27 -0.47 -13.12
N TYR A 128 7.57 -0.01 -12.08
CA TYR A 128 6.43 0.92 -12.18
C TYR A 128 6.79 2.34 -11.74
N LEU A 129 7.99 2.58 -11.20
CA LEU A 129 8.36 3.90 -10.65
C LEU A 129 8.30 5.03 -11.66
N SER A 130 8.67 4.76 -12.92
CA SER A 130 8.69 5.77 -13.96
C SER A 130 7.30 6.24 -14.39
N GLN A 131 6.24 5.46 -14.15
CA GLN A 131 4.86 5.82 -14.50
C GLN A 131 4.06 6.41 -13.33
N LEU A 132 4.53 6.29 -12.09
CA LEU A 132 3.82 6.82 -10.93
C LEU A 132 3.64 8.33 -11.02
N GLN A 133 2.44 8.79 -10.66
CA GLN A 133 2.08 10.21 -10.58
C GLN A 133 2.02 10.69 -9.13
N SER A 134 1.65 9.82 -8.20
CA SER A 134 1.59 10.11 -6.77
C SER A 134 2.31 9.05 -5.95
N LEU A 135 3.18 9.51 -5.05
CA LEU A 135 3.87 8.65 -4.08
C LEU A 135 3.67 9.21 -2.67
N ILE A 136 3.05 8.41 -1.82
CA ILE A 136 2.83 8.70 -0.41
C ILE A 136 3.63 7.71 0.42
N LEU A 137 4.51 8.22 1.27
CA LEU A 137 5.37 7.40 2.12
C LEU A 137 5.10 7.67 3.60
N PRO A 138 4.16 6.95 4.23
CA PRO A 138 3.99 6.96 5.68
C PRO A 138 5.04 6.07 6.34
N ILE A 139 6.09 6.69 6.87
CA ILE A 139 7.27 5.99 7.40
C ILE A 139 7.39 6.26 8.90
N CYS A 140 7.54 5.19 9.67
CA CYS A 140 7.98 5.26 11.05
C CYS A 140 9.50 5.07 11.07
N ILE A 141 10.24 6.09 11.49
CA ILE A 141 11.69 5.96 11.64
C ILE A 141 11.96 5.58 13.09
N TYR A 142 12.65 4.45 13.28
CA TYR A 142 13.04 3.99 14.59
C TYR A 142 14.48 4.42 14.90
N PRO A 143 14.79 4.71 16.18
CA PRO A 143 16.16 5.04 16.58
C PRO A 143 17.13 3.95 16.12
N ASN A 144 18.22 4.36 15.47
CA ASN A 144 19.31 3.50 14.93
C ASN A 144 19.08 2.82 13.58
N GLU A 145 17.98 3.07 12.85
CA GLU A 145 17.88 2.63 11.46
C GLU A 145 18.66 3.57 10.53
N LYS A 146 19.70 3.03 9.88
CA LYS A 146 20.33 3.70 8.73
C LYS A 146 19.47 3.46 7.49
N LEU A 147 18.80 4.50 7.03
CA LEU A 147 18.11 4.48 5.75
C LEU A 147 19.14 4.53 4.62
N GLU A 148 19.55 3.36 4.10
CA GLU A 148 20.33 3.27 2.88
C GLU A 148 19.41 3.45 1.66
N PHE A 149 19.45 4.63 1.06
CA PHE A 149 18.68 4.93 -0.14
C PHE A 149 19.46 4.67 -1.43
N LEU A 150 18.74 4.15 -2.41
CA LEU A 150 19.18 3.92 -3.77
C LEU A 150 19.40 5.23 -4.51
N LYS A 151 20.28 5.19 -5.52
CA LYS A 151 20.19 6.11 -6.66
C LYS A 151 18.84 5.85 -7.33
N PHE A 152 17.85 6.70 -7.06
CA PHE A 152 16.57 6.60 -7.72
C PHE A 152 16.77 6.72 -9.23
N GLN A 153 16.09 5.87 -9.98
CA GLN A 153 15.86 6.19 -11.37
C GLN A 153 14.99 7.46 -11.44
N PRO A 154 15.15 8.30 -12.47
CA PRO A 154 14.33 9.49 -12.62
C PRO A 154 12.83 9.16 -12.54
N LEU A 155 12.15 9.76 -11.57
CA LEU A 155 10.71 9.67 -11.34
C LEU A 155 9.99 10.70 -12.23
N THR A 156 10.13 10.55 -13.54
CA THR A 156 9.79 11.59 -14.53
C THR A 156 8.30 11.90 -14.63
N ASN A 157 7.41 11.01 -14.20
CA ASN A 157 5.97 11.28 -14.18
C ASN A 157 5.44 11.69 -12.80
N LEU A 158 6.29 11.71 -11.78
CA LEU A 158 5.86 11.98 -10.42
C LEU A 158 5.51 13.47 -10.25
N ARG A 159 4.24 13.74 -9.93
CA ARG A 159 3.71 15.10 -9.73
C ARG A 159 3.44 15.39 -8.26
N HIS A 160 3.10 14.37 -7.48
CA HIS A 160 2.74 14.50 -6.08
C HIS A 160 3.62 13.59 -5.24
N LEU A 161 4.36 14.19 -4.30
CA LEU A 161 5.15 13.47 -3.32
C LEU A 161 4.69 13.89 -1.93
N LYS A 162 4.28 12.92 -1.12
CA LYS A 162 3.93 13.13 0.27
C LYS A 162 4.74 12.22 1.17
N TRP A 163 5.41 12.80 2.14
CA TRP A 163 6.13 12.06 3.15
C TRP A 163 5.48 12.32 4.51
N ARG A 164 5.07 11.25 5.20
CA ARG A 164 4.68 11.32 6.61
C ARG A 164 5.77 10.65 7.43
N VAL A 165 6.49 11.43 8.23
CA VAL A 165 7.58 10.95 9.08
C VAL A 165 7.09 10.94 10.52
N THR A 166 7.25 9.81 11.18
CA THR A 166 7.25 9.74 12.64
C THR A 166 8.70 9.59 13.10
N ALA A 167 9.28 10.60 13.76
CA ALA A 167 10.70 10.64 14.13
C ALA A 167 10.93 11.13 15.57
N SER A 168 12.11 10.82 16.09
CA SER A 168 12.67 11.43 17.32
C SER A 168 13.56 12.63 16.98
N ASP A 169 13.83 13.52 17.93
CA ASP A 169 14.34 14.90 17.77
C ASP A 169 15.71 15.09 17.04
N ARG A 170 16.31 14.07 16.43
CA ARG A 170 17.68 14.12 15.88
C ARG A 170 17.89 13.46 14.51
N GLU A 171 16.84 13.26 13.72
CA GLU A 171 16.97 12.55 12.45
C GLU A 171 17.19 13.47 11.24
N SER A 172 18.17 13.09 10.41
CA SER A 172 18.54 13.82 9.20
C SER A 172 17.57 13.52 8.07
N LEU A 173 16.89 14.56 7.57
CA LEU A 173 15.97 14.48 6.44
C LEU A 173 16.66 14.58 5.07
N VAL A 174 17.99 14.44 4.99
CA VAL A 174 18.77 14.58 3.75
C VAL A 174 18.28 13.62 2.64
N TYR A 175 17.68 12.50 3.01
CA TYR A 175 17.05 11.56 2.07
C TYR A 175 15.84 12.16 1.31
N LEU A 176 15.19 13.20 1.85
CA LEU A 176 14.07 13.87 1.18
C LEU A 176 14.57 14.51 -0.11
N ILE A 177 15.76 15.08 -0.03
CA ILE A 177 16.39 15.87 -1.08
C ILE A 177 16.64 14.97 -2.28
N SER A 178 17.21 13.76 -2.10
CA SER A 178 17.51 12.86 -3.22
C SER A 178 16.28 12.39 -3.99
N MET A 179 15.13 12.18 -3.31
CA MET A 179 13.90 11.79 -3.99
C MET A 179 13.21 12.96 -4.68
N VAL A 180 13.31 14.17 -4.11
CA VAL A 180 12.84 15.39 -4.76
C VAL A 180 13.68 15.68 -6.01
N GLU A 181 15.01 15.55 -5.93
CA GLU A 181 15.92 15.69 -7.07
C GLU A 181 15.67 14.65 -8.16
N ALA A 182 15.25 13.44 -7.78
CA ALA A 182 14.86 12.40 -8.73
C ALA A 182 13.54 12.68 -9.46
N ALA A 183 12.72 13.63 -9.01
CA ALA A 183 11.40 13.96 -9.57
C ALA A 183 11.40 15.35 -10.24
N PRO A 184 11.94 15.49 -11.47
CA PRO A 184 12.13 16.80 -12.10
C PRO A 184 10.84 17.55 -12.43
N PHE A 185 9.70 16.87 -12.47
CA PHE A 185 8.37 17.44 -12.78
C PHE A 185 7.44 17.51 -11.55
N LEU A 186 8.02 17.42 -10.35
CA LEU A 186 7.27 17.46 -9.11
C LEU A 186 6.50 18.78 -8.98
N GLN A 187 5.17 18.69 -8.83
CA GLN A 187 4.27 19.84 -8.72
C GLN A 187 3.90 20.14 -7.26
N LYS A 188 3.84 19.08 -6.43
CA LYS A 188 3.47 19.19 -5.02
C LYS A 188 4.37 18.30 -4.19
N PHE A 189 5.01 18.91 -3.21
CA PHE A 189 5.69 18.22 -2.13
C PHE A 189 4.96 18.51 -0.81
N THR A 190 4.76 17.49 0.01
CA THR A 190 4.17 17.63 1.35
C THR A 190 4.98 16.81 2.34
N LEU A 191 5.51 17.48 3.37
CA LEU A 191 6.17 16.85 4.50
C LEU A 191 5.28 17.01 5.74
N GLU A 192 4.87 15.89 6.32
CA GLU A 192 4.15 15.84 7.60
C GLU A 192 5.07 15.16 8.62
N VAL A 193 5.43 15.87 9.68
CA VAL A 193 6.28 15.34 10.76
C VAL A 193 5.43 15.18 12.02
N THR A 194 5.47 13.99 12.60
CA THR A 194 4.84 13.66 13.88
C THR A 194 5.92 13.26 14.87
N THR A 195 5.98 13.90 16.03
CA THR A 195 6.92 13.53 17.08
C THR A 195 6.34 12.42 17.95
N LEU A 196 7.16 11.44 18.32
CA LEU A 196 6.82 10.52 19.41
C LEU A 196 6.94 11.30 20.71
N THR A 197 5.84 11.83 21.24
CA THR A 197 5.83 12.37 22.60
C THR A 197 6.09 11.22 23.56
N SER A 198 7.27 11.23 24.18
CA SER A 198 7.66 10.38 25.31
C SER A 198 6.74 10.57 26.51
#